data_AF-A0A967I045-F1
#
_entry.id   AF-A0A967I045-F1
#
_cell.length_a   1.000
_cell.length_b   1.000
_cell.length_c   1.000
_cell.angle_alpha   90.00
_cell.angle_beta   90.00
_cell.angle_gamma   90.00
#
_symmetry.space_group_name_H-M   'P 1'
#
loop_
_entity.id
_entity.type
_entity.pdbx_description
1 polymer ?
#
loop_
_entity_poly.entity_id
_entity_poly.type
_entity_poly.pdbx_seq_one_letter_code
_entity_poly.pdbx_strand_id
1 'polypeptide(L)'
;GALGFELTYLCGLVLVVFFGPRFWLVGRRFNYLTHTQLLADRYQSRTVGIVATILCLVFLIPYAAVQVMGIGYLLSGISKGAIPFFVAMVLAVVLALVWSNVAGLRSVAWTD
;
A
#
# COMPACT_ATOMS: atom_id res chain seq x y z
N GLY A 1 -4.70 -19.89 15.66
CA GLY A 1 -3.52 -19.07 15.99
C GLY A 1 -3.75 -17.62 15.62
N ALA A 2 -4.57 -16.90 16.39
CA ALA A 2 -4.82 -15.47 16.22
C ALA A 2 -3.73 -14.63 16.91
N LEU A 3 -3.27 -15.06 18.09
CA LEU A 3 -2.20 -14.40 18.86
C LEU A 3 -0.89 -14.24 18.09
N GLY A 4 -0.47 -15.24 17.31
CA GLY A 4 0.76 -15.16 16.51
C GLY A 4 0.69 -14.13 15.39
N PHE A 5 -0.49 -13.98 14.77
CA PHE A 5 -0.74 -12.96 13.75
C PHE A 5 -0.75 -11.55 14.37
N GLU A 6 -1.43 -11.40 15.51
CA GLU A 6 -1.50 -10.12 16.24
C GLU A 6 -0.12 -9.65 16.72
N LEU A 7 0.69 -10.54 17.29
CA LEU A 7 2.06 -10.22 17.71
C LEU A 7 2.94 -9.80 16.53
N THR A 8 2.85 -10.51 15.40
CA THR A 8 3.63 -10.16 14.20
C THR A 8 3.23 -8.78 13.67
N TYR A 9 1.93 -8.47 13.67
CA TYR A 9 1.40 -7.17 13.29
C TYR A 9 1.90 -6.05 14.22
N LEU A 10 1.81 -6.24 15.53
CA LEU A 10 2.26 -5.27 16.54
C LEU A 10 3.77 -5.03 16.47
N CYS A 11 4.58 -6.09 16.31
CA CYS A 11 6.02 -5.95 16.12
C CYS A 11 6.37 -5.12 14.88
N GLY A 12 5.68 -5.35 13.75
CA GLY A 12 5.82 -4.54 12.55
C GLY A 12 5.50 -3.06 12.79
N LEU A 13 4.41 -2.79 13.52
CA LEU A 13 3.96 -1.44 13.85
C LEU A 13 4.99 -0.68 14.71
N VAL A 14 5.57 -1.36 15.71
CA VAL A 14 6.65 -0.78 16.55
C VAL A 14 7.88 -0.42 15.72
N LEU A 15 8.27 -1.28 14.78
CA LEU A 15 9.39 -0.99 13.88
C LEU A 15 9.10 0.24 13.00
N VAL A 16 7.90 0.35 12.45
CA VAL A 16 7.52 1.52 11.63
C VAL A 16 7.55 2.81 12.45
N VAL A 17 7.08 2.81 13.69
CA VAL A 17 7.09 4.01 14.56
C VAL A 17 8.52 4.46 14.87
N PHE A 18 9.44 3.53 15.10
CA PHE A 18 10.83 3.88 15.41
C PHE A 18 11.66 4.28 14.18
N PHE A 19 11.49 3.58 13.05
CA PHE A 19 12.31 3.79 11.86
C PHE A 19 11.70 4.78 10.86
N GLY A 20 10.37 4.89 10.81
CA GLY A 20 9.63 5.81 9.95
C GLY A 20 10.10 7.27 10.02
N PRO A 21 10.19 7.91 11.20
CA PRO A 21 10.65 9.29 11.29
C PRO A 21 12.11 9.47 10.84
N ARG A 22 12.97 8.45 11.02
CA ARG A 22 14.36 8.50 10.54
C ARG A 22 14.44 8.43 9.01
N PHE A 23 13.67 7.55 8.37
CA PHE A 23 13.61 7.48 6.91
C PHE A 23 13.02 8.76 6.30
N TRP A 24 12.00 9.34 6.94
CA TRP A 24 11.39 10.60 6.50
C TRP A 24 12.38 11.78 6.55
N LEU A 25 13.17 11.90 7.62
CA LEU A 25 14.22 12.92 7.75
C LEU A 25 15.28 12.79 6.66
N VAL A 26 15.70 11.57 6.32
CA VAL A 26 16.67 11.31 5.24
C VAL A 26 16.05 11.61 3.88
N GLY A 27 14.81 11.18 3.63
CA GLY A 27 14.07 11.48 2.40
C GLY A 27 13.95 12.98 2.15
N ARG A 28 13.63 13.78 3.19
CA ARG A 28 13.59 15.24 3.09
C ARG A 28 14.95 15.88 2.87
N ARG A 29 16.01 15.41 3.55
CA ARG A 29 17.34 16.00 3.44
C ARG A 29 17.96 15.80 2.05
N PHE A 30 17.64 14.69 1.39
CA PHE A 30 18.23 14.32 0.08
C PHE A 30 17.24 14.39 -1.09
N ASN A 31 16.02 14.91 -0.89
CA ASN A 31 14.95 15.00 -1.89
C ASN A 31 14.62 13.66 -2.59
N TYR A 32 14.71 12.53 -1.88
CA TYR A 32 14.28 11.26 -2.45
C TYR A 32 12.76 11.21 -2.50
N LEU A 33 12.20 11.05 -3.70
CA LEU A 33 10.76 10.90 -3.91
C LEU A 33 10.29 9.46 -3.69
N THR A 34 11.18 8.48 -3.78
CA THR A 34 10.85 7.05 -3.65
C THR A 34 11.88 6.30 -2.80
N HIS A 35 11.42 5.33 -2.01
CA HIS A 35 12.28 4.46 -1.19
C HIS A 35 13.36 3.72 -2.02
N THR A 36 13.06 3.46 -3.29
CA THR A 36 13.97 2.82 -4.25
C THR A 36 15.12 3.74 -4.66
N GLN A 37 14.93 5.07 -4.69
CA GLN A 37 16.01 6.03 -4.90
C GLN A 37 16.96 6.09 -3.70
N LEU A 38 16.42 6.00 -2.48
CA LEU A 38 17.23 5.92 -1.26
C LEU A 38 18.11 4.66 -1.28
N LEU A 39 17.55 3.52 -1.69
CA LEU A 39 18.32 2.28 -1.86
C LEU A 39 19.37 2.39 -2.97
N ALA A 40 19.02 2.97 -4.12
CA ALA A 40 19.96 3.17 -5.23
C ALA A 40 21.18 4.00 -4.81
N ASP A 41 20.94 5.09 -4.06
CA ASP A 41 22.01 6.00 -3.62
C ASP A 41 22.81 5.43 -2.44
N ARG A 42 22.16 4.72 -1.51
CA ARG A 42 22.82 4.02 -0.40
C ARG A 42 23.78 2.92 -0.88
N TYR A 43 23.41 2.21 -1.95
CA TYR A 43 24.24 1.14 -2.54
C TYR A 43 25.10 1.63 -3.72
N GLN A 44 25.08 2.93 -4.05
CA GLN A 44 25.83 3.55 -5.15
C GLN A 44 25.68 2.79 -6.50
N SER A 45 24.55 2.11 -6.69
CA SER A 45 24.33 1.22 -7.82
C SER A 45 22.90 1.39 -8.34
N ARG A 46 22.81 1.91 -9.56
CA ARG A 46 21.54 2.13 -10.26
C ARG A 46 20.78 0.82 -10.48
N THR A 47 21.50 -0.30 -10.60
CA THR A 47 20.94 -1.65 -10.76
C THR A 47 20.13 -2.08 -9.54
N VAL A 48 20.61 -1.78 -8.32
CA VAL A 48 19.90 -2.12 -7.08
C VAL A 48 18.59 -1.33 -6.97
N GLY A 49 18.61 -0.05 -7.37
CA GLY A 49 17.41 0.78 -7.46
C GLY A 49 16.37 0.21 -8.43
N ILE A 50 16.80 -0.20 -9.63
CA ILE A 50 15.91 -0.76 -10.66
C ILE A 50 15.30 -2.09 -10.20
N VAL A 51 16.11 -2.99 -9.64
CA VAL A 51 15.63 -4.28 -9.12
C VAL A 51 14.62 -4.05 -7.99
N ALA A 52 14.89 -3.12 -7.07
CA ALA A 52 13.95 -2.78 -6.00
C ALA A 52 12.65 -2.18 -6.53
N THR A 53 12.70 -1.32 -7.55
CA THR A 53 11.49 -0.77 -8.21
C THR A 53 10.67 -1.87 -8.88
N ILE A 54 11.31 -2.79 -9.61
CA ILE A 54 10.61 -3.92 -10.24
C ILE A 54 9.98 -4.81 -9.17
N LEU A 55 10.70 -5.12 -8.10
CA LEU A 55 10.18 -5.90 -6.99
C LEU A 55 8.94 -5.22 -6.38
N CYS A 56 9.02 -3.92 -6.07
CA CYS A 56 7.87 -3.18 -5.56
C CYS A 56 6.67 -3.22 -6.51
N LEU A 57 6.87 -3.05 -7.82
CA LEU A 57 5.79 -3.13 -8.81
C LEU A 57 5.15 -4.52 -8.85
N VAL A 58 5.95 -5.58 -8.85
CA VAL A 58 5.47 -6.96 -8.86
C VAL A 58 4.67 -7.27 -7.60
N PHE A 59 5.13 -6.80 -6.43
CA PHE A 59 4.42 -6.99 -5.15
C PHE A 59 3.19 -6.09 -4.98
N LEU A 60 3.13 -4.96 -5.69
CA LEU A 60 1.97 -4.06 -5.65
C LEU A 60 0.74 -4.67 -6.33
N ILE A 61 0.94 -5.47 -7.39
CA ILE A 61 -0.15 -6.14 -8.12
C ILE A 61 -1.00 -7.05 -7.21
N PRO A 62 -0.44 -8.05 -6.51
CA PRO A 62 -1.23 -8.90 -5.61
C PRO A 62 -1.78 -8.12 -4.43
N TYR A 63 -1.05 -7.11 -3.94
CA TYR A 63 -1.53 -6.26 -2.84
C TYR A 63 -2.81 -5.51 -3.22
N ALA A 64 -2.81 -4.83 -4.37
CA ALA A 64 -3.99 -4.12 -4.88
C ALA A 64 -5.15 -5.08 -5.19
N ALA A 65 -4.85 -6.26 -5.76
CA ALA A 65 -5.86 -7.28 -6.03
C ALA A 65 -6.55 -7.76 -4.74
N VAL A 66 -5.78 -8.04 -3.68
CA VAL A 66 -6.33 -8.48 -2.39
C VAL A 66 -7.19 -7.39 -1.75
N GLN A 67 -6.81 -6.11 -1.83
CA GLN A 67 -7.63 -5.00 -1.32
C GLN A 67 -9.01 -4.95 -1.99
N VAL A 68 -9.03 -4.98 -3.33
CA VAL A 68 -10.26 -4.92 -4.11
C VAL A 68 -11.13 -6.15 -3.88
N MET A 69 -10.52 -7.35 -3.80
CA MET A 69 -11.24 -8.58 -3.44
C MET A 69 -11.83 -8.51 -2.03
N GLY A 70 -11.11 -7.96 -1.06
CA GLY A 70 -11.59 -7.76 0.31
C GLY A 70 -12.89 -6.97 0.35
N ILE A 71 -12.95 -5.84 -0.38
CA ILE A 71 -14.17 -5.04 -0.51
C ILE A 71 -15.29 -5.84 -1.20
N GLY A 72 -14.97 -6.56 -2.28
CA GLY A 72 -15.93 -7.41 -2.98
C GLY A 72 -16.55 -8.50 -2.10
N TYR A 73 -15.74 -9.17 -1.27
CA TYR A 73 -16.22 -10.17 -0.31
C TYR A 73 -17.09 -9.55 0.79
N LEU A 74 -16.69 -8.39 1.33
CA LEU A 74 -17.48 -7.68 2.33
C LEU A 74 -18.85 -7.28 1.79
N LEU A 75 -18.90 -6.67 0.60
CA LEU A 75 -20.16 -6.26 -0.03
C LEU A 75 -21.05 -7.46 -0.36
N SER A 76 -20.47 -8.52 -0.96
CA SER A 76 -21.22 -9.74 -1.30
C SER A 76 -21.75 -10.46 -0.05
N GLY A 77 -20.97 -10.47 1.03
CA GLY A 77 -21.34 -11.08 2.31
C GLY A 77 -22.47 -10.33 3.02
N ILE A 78 -22.39 -8.99 3.08
CA ILE A 78 -23.44 -8.14 3.69
C ILE A 78 -24.72 -8.19 2.86
N SER A 79 -24.59 -8.24 1.54
CA SER A 79 -25.71 -8.25 0.60
C SER A 79 -26.42 -9.61 0.51
N LYS A 80 -25.93 -10.66 1.19
CA LYS A 80 -26.47 -12.04 1.15
C LYS A 80 -26.79 -12.54 -0.27
N GLY A 81 -25.98 -12.15 -1.25
CA GLY A 81 -26.14 -12.53 -2.65
C GLY A 81 -27.04 -11.62 -3.52
N ALA A 82 -27.55 -10.49 -3.01
CA ALA A 82 -28.31 -9.55 -3.84
C ALA A 82 -27.41 -8.75 -4.82
N ILE A 83 -26.12 -8.58 -4.52
CA ILE A 83 -25.14 -7.96 -5.40
C ILE A 83 -24.11 -9.02 -5.84
N PRO A 84 -23.98 -9.31 -7.15
CA PRO A 84 -22.95 -10.19 -7.66
C PRO A 84 -21.54 -9.66 -7.35
N PHE A 85 -20.62 -10.55 -7.00
CA PHE A 85 -19.23 -10.21 -6.66
C PHE A 85 -18.56 -9.30 -7.72
N PHE A 86 -18.79 -9.59 -9.00
CA PHE A 86 -18.23 -8.79 -10.10
C PHE A 86 -18.73 -7.34 -10.08
N VAL A 87 -20.01 -7.13 -9.78
CA VAL A 87 -20.61 -5.78 -9.68
C VAL A 87 -20.06 -5.03 -8.47
N ALA A 88 -19.95 -5.70 -7.32
CA ALA A 88 -19.34 -5.12 -6.12
C ALA A 88 -17.88 -4.70 -6.33
N MET A 89 -17.11 -5.53 -7.04
CA MET A 89 -15.72 -5.26 -7.37
C MET A 89 -15.57 -4.04 -8.29
N VAL A 90 -16.38 -3.97 -9.35
CA VAL A 90 -16.38 -2.82 -10.27
C VAL A 90 -16.78 -1.54 -9.55
N LEU A 91 -17.81 -1.59 -8.70
CA LEU A 91 -18.24 -0.44 -7.89
C LEU A 91 -17.14 0.06 -6.95
N ALA A 92 -16.44 -0.86 -6.28
CA ALA A 92 -15.33 -0.53 -5.40
C ALA A 92 -14.19 0.15 -6.14
N VAL A 93 -13.81 -0.35 -7.32
CA VAL A 93 -12.77 0.26 -8.16
C VAL A 93 -13.20 1.65 -8.65
N VAL A 94 -14.44 1.81 -9.11
CA VAL A 94 -14.95 3.10 -9.57
C VAL A 94 -14.95 4.13 -8.43
N LEU A 95 -15.44 3.76 -7.25
CA LEU A 95 -15.40 4.61 -6.06
C LEU A 95 -13.97 5.00 -5.68
N ALA A 96 -13.05 4.02 -5.66
CA ALA A 96 -11.64 4.27 -5.38
C ALA A 96 -11.00 5.23 -6.39
N LEU A 97 -11.30 5.07 -7.69
CA LEU A 97 -10.81 5.97 -8.75
C LEU A 97 -11.39 7.38 -8.62
N VAL A 98 -12.70 7.52 -8.40
CA VAL A 98 -13.35 8.81 -8.21
C VAL A 98 -12.75 9.52 -7.00
N TRP A 99 -12.62 8.82 -5.88
CA TRP A 99 -12.03 9.37 -4.68
C TRP A 99 -10.56 9.76 -4.90
N SER A 100 -9.77 8.90 -5.55
CA SER A 100 -8.37 9.19 -5.86
C SER A 100 -8.21 10.43 -6.75
N ASN A 101 -9.09 10.63 -7.74
CA ASN A 101 -9.06 11.79 -8.63
C ASN A 101 -9.48 13.09 -7.92
N VAL A 102 -10.52 13.05 -7.09
CA VAL A 102 -11.01 14.23 -6.35
C VAL A 102 -10.02 14.67 -5.29
N ALA A 103 -9.37 13.70 -4.65
CA ALA A 103 -8.68 13.92 -3.40
C ALA A 103 -7.14 14.01 -3.58
N GLY A 104 -6.60 13.54 -4.71
CA GLY A 104 -5.20 13.67 -5.12
C GLY A 104 -4.19 13.02 -4.16
N LEU A 105 -2.89 13.22 -4.42
CA LEU A 105 -1.79 12.76 -3.53
C LEU A 105 -1.92 13.28 -2.09
N ARG A 106 -2.58 14.43 -1.92
CA ARG A 106 -2.80 15.02 -0.60
C ARG A 106 -3.81 14.23 0.22
N SER A 107 -4.95 13.82 -0.35
CA SER A 107 -5.92 13.07 0.44
C SER A 107 -5.48 11.66 0.76
N VAL A 108 -4.70 11.01 -0.11
CA VAL A 108 -4.12 9.69 0.22
C VAL A 108 -3.26 9.80 1.48
N ALA A 109 -2.46 10.87 1.62
CA ALA A 109 -1.68 11.14 2.82
C ALA A 109 -2.48 11.62 4.05
N TRP A 110 -3.78 11.93 3.89
CA TRP A 110 -4.67 12.26 5.02
C TRP A 110 -5.51 11.06 5.46
N THR A 111 -5.74 10.08 4.57
CA THR A 111 -6.49 8.85 4.88
C THR A 111 -5.61 7.68 5.32
N ASP A 112 -4.33 7.68 4.96
CA ASP A 112 -3.28 6.76 5.46
C ASP A 112 -2.60 7.35 6.70
#